data_AF-A0A3N4DLV0-F1
#
_entry.id   AF-A0A3N4DLV0-F1
#
_cell.length_a   1.000
_cell.length_b   1.000
_cell.length_c   1.000
_cell.angle_alpha   90.00
_cell.angle_beta   90.00
_cell.angle_gamma   90.00
#
_symmetry.space_group_name_H-M   'P 1'
#
loop_
_entity.id
_entity.type
_entity.pdbx_description
1 polymer ?
#
loop_
_entity_poly.entity_id
_entity_poly.type
_entity_poly.pdbx_seq_one_letter_code
_entity_poly.pdbx_strand_id
1 'polypeptide(L)'
;MDIYITPPEGMKTVMCDNKPIGYVKDVDDQEEAARLALELLKSKGFWRDIPKSETIYNQAQSFANASAHIYEKDLKSLPRNPQGICPFVVNAAFSAEMYLKCLLEIHGEVKETHVLTALFKSLPNKVKDRINKNSKAFESRYEVESGILFKDHLKSINHAFVNWRYIYEKSTESVNIQQTIFVLQVLHETAAVELGIKT
;
A
#
# COMPACT_ATOMS: atom_id res chain seq x y z
N MET A 1 29.83 7.54 -23.14
CA MET A 1 28.82 8.32 -23.87
C MET A 1 27.83 8.79 -22.83
N ASP A 2 27.81 10.08 -22.53
CA ASP A 2 26.96 10.62 -21.48
C ASP A 2 25.50 10.55 -21.94
N ILE A 3 24.63 10.10 -21.04
CA ILE A 3 23.20 9.97 -21.31
C ILE A 3 22.52 11.18 -20.67
N TYR A 4 21.85 11.97 -21.50
CA TYR A 4 21.19 13.20 -21.10
C TYR A 4 19.69 12.98 -20.99
N ILE A 5 19.01 13.86 -20.26
CA ILE A 5 17.55 13.85 -20.15
C ILE A 5 16.92 14.17 -21.51
N THR A 6 17.52 15.10 -22.26
CA THR A 6 17.09 15.43 -23.63
C THR A 6 17.66 14.39 -24.61
N PRO A 7 16.79 13.62 -25.29
CA PRO A 7 17.23 12.61 -26.23
C PRO A 7 17.59 13.23 -27.60
N PRO A 8 18.31 12.49 -28.47
CA PRO A 8 18.41 12.82 -29.89
C PRO A 8 17.04 12.90 -30.57
N GLU A 9 16.97 13.57 -31.71
CA GLU A 9 15.74 13.66 -32.52
C GLU A 9 15.18 12.27 -32.87
N GLY A 10 13.86 12.10 -32.74
CA GLY A 10 13.18 10.83 -33.00
C GLY A 10 13.40 9.76 -31.92
N MET A 11 13.97 10.12 -30.77
CA MET A 11 14.17 9.23 -29.64
C MET A 11 13.51 9.73 -28.36
N LYS A 12 13.32 8.81 -27.42
CA LYS A 12 12.79 9.06 -26.09
C LYS A 12 13.73 8.51 -25.02
N THR A 13 13.96 9.29 -23.99
CA THR A 13 14.83 8.89 -22.86
C THR A 13 14.11 7.87 -21.99
N VAL A 14 14.78 6.75 -21.73
CA VAL A 14 14.34 5.75 -20.74
C VAL A 14 14.98 6.08 -19.40
N MET A 15 14.15 6.18 -18.37
CA MET A 15 14.56 6.51 -17.01
C MET A 15 14.50 5.25 -16.13
N CYS A 16 15.48 5.10 -15.24
CA CYS A 16 15.45 4.12 -14.15
C CYS A 16 15.94 4.83 -12.88
N ASP A 17 15.19 4.76 -11.79
CA ASP A 17 15.48 5.45 -10.51
C ASP A 17 15.85 6.93 -10.69
N ASN A 18 15.04 7.65 -11.49
CA ASN A 18 15.23 9.06 -11.85
C ASN A 18 16.57 9.38 -12.57
N LYS A 19 17.24 8.37 -13.14
CA LYS A 19 18.45 8.55 -13.95
C LYS A 19 18.21 8.13 -15.40
N PRO A 20 18.70 8.90 -16.39
CA PRO A 20 18.61 8.50 -17.78
C PRO A 20 19.56 7.31 -18.03
N ILE A 21 19.00 6.20 -18.52
CA ILE A 21 19.76 4.97 -18.79
C ILE A 21 19.95 4.70 -20.27
N GLY A 22 19.29 5.44 -21.15
CA GLY A 22 19.51 5.38 -22.59
C GLY A 22 18.31 5.92 -23.37
N TYR A 23 18.29 5.64 -24.66
CA TYR A 23 17.27 6.12 -25.58
C TYR A 23 16.64 4.96 -26.32
N VAL A 24 15.34 5.07 -26.60
CA VAL A 24 14.59 4.20 -27.51
C VAL A 24 13.96 5.05 -28.60
N LYS A 25 13.51 4.43 -29.69
CA LYS A 25 12.77 5.14 -30.74
C LYS A 25 11.49 5.74 -30.15
N ASP A 26 11.20 6.99 -30.49
CA ASP A 26 9.92 7.61 -30.15
C ASP A 26 8.85 7.07 -31.10
N VAL A 27 7.82 6.43 -30.54
CA VAL A 27 6.74 5.77 -31.27
C VAL A 27 5.40 6.14 -30.62
N ASP A 28 4.36 6.28 -31.43
CA ASP A 28 3.03 6.69 -30.95
C ASP A 28 2.29 5.57 -30.20
N ASP A 29 2.59 4.31 -30.53
CA ASP A 29 2.00 3.14 -29.89
C ASP A 29 2.60 2.92 -28.50
N GLN A 30 1.75 2.98 -27.48
CA GLN A 30 2.14 2.83 -26.08
C GLN A 30 2.65 1.43 -25.74
N GLU A 31 2.09 0.38 -26.35
CA GLU A 31 2.54 -1.00 -26.09
C GLU A 31 3.94 -1.22 -26.66
N GLU A 32 4.17 -0.73 -27.88
CA GLU A 32 5.48 -0.80 -28.52
C GLU A 32 6.52 0.06 -27.80
N ALA A 33 6.15 1.27 -27.35
CA ALA A 33 7.03 2.13 -26.54
C ALA A 33 7.44 1.43 -25.24
N ALA A 34 6.49 0.77 -24.56
CA ALA A 34 6.75 0.00 -23.35
C ALA A 34 7.68 -1.20 -23.62
N ARG A 35 7.47 -1.93 -24.73
CA ARG A 35 8.32 -3.05 -25.15
C ARG A 35 9.76 -2.60 -25.38
N LEU A 36 9.98 -1.52 -26.13
CA LEU A 36 11.32 -0.99 -26.41
C LEU A 36 12.04 -0.54 -25.12
N ALA A 37 11.33 0.15 -24.22
CA ALA A 37 11.89 0.56 -22.93
C ALA A 37 12.27 -0.65 -22.07
N LEU A 38 11.43 -1.70 -22.06
CA LEU A 38 11.68 -2.94 -21.35
C LEU A 38 12.90 -3.70 -21.90
N GLU A 39 13.04 -3.79 -23.21
CA GLU A 39 14.22 -4.39 -23.85
C GLU A 39 15.51 -3.64 -23.51
N LEU A 40 15.45 -2.31 -23.47
CA LEU A 40 16.60 -1.50 -23.05
C LEU A 40 16.94 -1.74 -21.57
N LEU A 41 15.94 -1.77 -20.68
CA LEU A 41 16.14 -2.06 -19.26
C LEU A 41 16.77 -3.43 -19.05
N LYS A 42 16.28 -4.46 -19.75
CA LYS A 42 16.81 -5.83 -19.68
C LYS A 42 18.24 -5.92 -20.22
N SER A 43 18.50 -5.37 -21.40
CA SER A 43 19.83 -5.41 -22.02
C SER A 43 20.90 -4.69 -21.20
N LYS A 44 20.52 -3.67 -20.41
CA LYS A 44 21.42 -2.95 -19.52
C LYS A 44 21.49 -3.52 -18.10
N GLY A 45 20.78 -4.61 -17.81
CA GLY A 45 20.75 -5.22 -16.48
C GLY A 45 20.04 -4.36 -15.42
N PHE A 46 19.26 -3.37 -15.84
CA PHE A 46 18.43 -2.55 -14.95
C PHE A 46 17.05 -3.16 -14.70
N TRP A 47 16.66 -4.18 -15.46
CA TRP A 47 15.43 -4.92 -15.21
C TRP A 47 15.63 -5.95 -14.10
N ARG A 48 14.71 -5.95 -13.13
CA ARG A 48 14.50 -7.07 -12.21
C ARG A 48 13.04 -7.48 -12.28
N ASP A 49 12.80 -8.78 -12.16
CA ASP A 49 11.45 -9.25 -11.94
C ASP A 49 11.02 -8.83 -10.54
N ILE A 50 9.91 -8.10 -10.46
CA ILE A 50 9.32 -7.67 -9.21
C ILE A 50 8.47 -8.84 -8.69
N PRO A 51 8.78 -9.41 -7.52
CA PRO A 51 7.95 -10.46 -6.94
C PRO A 51 6.52 -9.98 -6.74
N LYS A 52 5.54 -10.88 -6.91
CA LYS A 52 4.13 -10.55 -6.74
C LYS A 52 3.83 -9.96 -5.35
N SER A 53 4.50 -10.43 -4.30
CA SER A 53 4.40 -9.87 -2.95
C SER A 53 4.80 -8.39 -2.89
N GLU A 54 5.86 -8.00 -3.60
CA GLU A 54 6.29 -6.62 -3.71
C GLU A 54 5.29 -5.78 -4.52
N THR A 55 4.71 -6.32 -5.59
CA THR A 55 3.64 -5.65 -6.33
C THR A 55 2.41 -5.40 -5.45
N ILE A 56 1.99 -6.40 -4.66
CA ILE A 56 0.87 -6.28 -3.70
C ILE A 56 1.19 -5.22 -2.65
N TYR A 57 2.42 -5.21 -2.10
CA TYR A 57 2.88 -4.21 -1.15
C TYR A 57 2.89 -2.79 -1.73
N ASN A 58 3.37 -2.61 -2.95
CA ASN A 58 3.37 -1.32 -3.63
C ASN A 58 1.95 -0.79 -3.83
N GLN A 59 1.01 -1.67 -4.21
CA GLN A 59 -0.40 -1.31 -4.27
C GLN A 59 -0.95 -0.92 -2.90
N ALA A 60 -0.64 -1.68 -1.84
CA ALA A 60 -1.04 -1.34 -0.47
C ALA A 60 -0.54 0.05 -0.05
N GLN A 61 0.72 0.37 -0.36
CA GLN A 61 1.30 1.69 -0.10
C GLN A 61 0.61 2.81 -0.88
N SER A 62 0.27 2.60 -2.16
CA SER A 62 -0.44 3.63 -2.94
C SER A 62 -1.77 4.02 -2.29
N PHE A 63 -2.56 3.04 -1.82
CA PHE A 63 -3.81 3.29 -1.12
C PHE A 63 -3.58 3.87 0.30
N ALA A 64 -2.53 3.45 1.01
CA ALA A 64 -2.17 4.06 2.30
C ALA A 64 -1.80 5.54 2.13
N ASN A 65 -1.02 5.87 1.10
CA ASN A 65 -0.60 7.25 0.81
C ASN A 65 -1.78 8.13 0.40
N ALA A 66 -2.73 7.59 -0.39
CA ALA A 66 -3.97 8.28 -0.70
C ALA A 66 -4.80 8.57 0.57
N SER A 67 -4.94 7.58 1.45
CA SER A 67 -5.60 7.74 2.75
C SER A 67 -4.90 8.79 3.62
N ALA A 68 -3.56 8.75 3.72
CA ALA A 68 -2.77 9.72 4.47
C ALA A 68 -2.91 11.14 3.91
N HIS A 69 -2.92 11.30 2.59
CA HIS A 69 -3.13 12.60 1.94
C HIS A 69 -4.49 13.20 2.31
N ILE A 70 -5.55 12.39 2.23
CA ILE A 70 -6.91 12.81 2.62
C ILE A 70 -6.96 13.17 4.11
N TYR A 71 -6.36 12.35 4.98
CA TYR A 71 -6.31 12.64 6.41
C TYR A 71 -5.66 14.00 6.68
N GLU A 72 -4.48 14.26 6.13
CA GLU A 72 -3.74 15.51 6.35
C GLU A 72 -4.44 16.73 5.75
N LYS A 73 -5.06 16.60 4.58
CA LYS A 73 -5.68 17.72 3.85
C LYS A 73 -7.13 18.01 4.27
N ASP A 74 -7.91 16.99 4.56
CA ASP A 74 -9.35 17.12 4.79
C ASP A 74 -9.75 16.93 6.26
N LEU A 75 -9.17 15.93 6.94
CA LEU A 75 -9.71 15.47 8.24
C LEU A 75 -8.99 16.10 9.44
N LYS A 76 -7.70 16.36 9.30
CA LYS A 76 -6.83 16.93 10.33
C LYS A 76 -6.76 18.46 10.26
N SER A 77 -6.84 19.04 9.06
CA SER A 77 -6.74 20.47 8.82
C SER A 77 -8.00 21.22 9.30
N LEU A 78 -7.88 22.53 9.52
CA LEU A 78 -9.00 23.42 9.81
C LEU A 78 -9.19 24.43 8.66
N PRO A 79 -10.43 24.67 8.18
CA PRO A 79 -11.66 23.96 8.56
C PRO A 79 -11.66 22.51 8.06
N ARG A 80 -12.26 21.60 8.85
CA ARG A 80 -12.34 20.19 8.47
C ARG A 80 -13.28 20.02 7.27
N ASN A 81 -12.86 19.20 6.31
CA ASN A 81 -13.67 18.80 5.16
C ASN A 81 -14.22 17.37 5.39
N PRO A 82 -15.51 17.23 5.78
CA PRO A 82 -16.09 15.92 6.06
C PRO A 82 -16.22 15.03 4.82
N GLN A 83 -16.14 15.58 3.60
CA GLN A 83 -16.21 14.78 2.37
C GLN A 83 -15.03 13.80 2.24
N GLY A 84 -13.91 14.07 2.93
CA GLY A 84 -12.75 13.19 2.95
C GLY A 84 -12.96 11.89 3.73
N ILE A 85 -13.97 11.76 4.59
CA ILE A 85 -14.06 10.62 5.50
C ILE A 85 -14.29 9.29 4.77
N CYS A 86 -15.22 9.24 3.82
CA CYS A 86 -15.51 8.05 3.05
C CYS A 86 -14.30 7.57 2.24
N PRO A 87 -13.67 8.40 1.40
CA PRO A 87 -12.48 7.96 0.66
C PRO A 87 -11.30 7.64 1.58
N PHE A 88 -11.12 8.34 2.71
CA PHE A 88 -10.11 7.95 3.72
C PHE A 88 -10.29 6.50 4.18
N VAL A 89 -11.51 6.14 4.60
CA VAL A 89 -11.80 4.81 5.14
C VAL A 89 -11.69 3.72 4.08
N VAL A 90 -12.23 3.96 2.88
CA VAL A 90 -12.18 2.98 1.79
C VAL A 90 -10.73 2.69 1.39
N ASN A 91 -9.91 3.74 1.21
CA ASN A 91 -8.49 3.57 0.89
C ASN A 91 -7.73 2.87 2.02
N ALA A 92 -7.99 3.23 3.29
CA ALA A 92 -7.35 2.58 4.43
C ALA A 92 -7.72 1.10 4.55
N ALA A 93 -9.01 0.76 4.50
CA ALA A 93 -9.46 -0.63 4.61
C ALA A 93 -8.89 -1.50 3.48
N PHE A 94 -8.84 -0.97 2.25
CA PHE A 94 -8.26 -1.69 1.12
C PHE A 94 -6.74 -1.85 1.25
N SER A 95 -6.04 -0.82 1.73
CA SER A 95 -4.60 -0.91 2.03
C SER A 95 -4.30 -1.98 3.08
N ALA A 96 -5.09 -2.05 4.16
CA ALA A 96 -4.97 -3.09 5.18
C ALA A 96 -5.19 -4.50 4.60
N GLU A 97 -6.18 -4.68 3.72
CA GLU A 97 -6.40 -5.94 2.99
C GLU A 97 -5.16 -6.34 2.18
N MET A 98 -4.60 -5.40 1.44
CA MET A 98 -3.45 -5.64 0.57
C MET A 98 -2.18 -5.96 1.36
N TYR A 99 -1.91 -5.30 2.48
CA TYR A 99 -0.78 -5.68 3.34
C TYR A 99 -0.94 -7.09 3.91
N LEU A 100 -2.15 -7.49 4.35
CA LEU A 100 -2.40 -8.85 4.82
C LEU A 100 -2.21 -9.89 3.70
N LYS A 101 -2.67 -9.58 2.47
CA LYS A 101 -2.45 -10.43 1.30
C LYS A 101 -0.98 -10.50 0.90
N CYS A 102 -0.21 -9.42 1.05
CA CYS A 102 1.24 -9.42 0.84
C CYS A 102 1.91 -10.39 1.81
N LEU A 103 1.59 -10.30 3.10
CA LEU A 103 2.14 -11.21 4.11
C LEU A 103 1.75 -12.68 3.86
N LEU A 104 0.54 -12.94 3.36
CA LEU A 104 0.13 -14.29 2.93
C LEU A 104 0.89 -14.76 1.69
N GLU A 105 1.14 -13.88 0.71
CA GLU A 105 1.94 -14.23 -0.47
C GLU A 105 3.40 -14.58 -0.11
N ILE A 106 3.97 -13.94 0.92
CA ILE A 106 5.35 -14.23 1.37
C ILE A 106 5.42 -15.54 2.17
N HIS A 107 4.46 -15.78 3.07
CA HIS A 107 4.57 -16.80 4.12
C HIS A 107 3.55 -17.94 4.04
N GLY A 108 2.65 -17.93 3.07
CA GLY A 108 1.56 -18.89 2.99
C GLY A 108 0.80 -18.85 1.67
N GLU A 109 -0.50 -19.08 1.75
CA GLU A 109 -1.40 -19.10 0.60
C GLU A 109 -2.32 -17.88 0.67
N VAL A 110 -2.34 -17.10 -0.42
CA VAL A 110 -3.27 -15.98 -0.56
C VAL A 110 -4.69 -16.52 -0.61
N LYS A 111 -5.55 -16.04 0.31
CA LYS A 111 -6.95 -16.42 0.36
C LYS A 111 -7.82 -15.49 -0.50
N GLU A 112 -8.78 -16.07 -1.19
CA GLU A 112 -9.84 -15.37 -1.92
C GLU A 112 -10.92 -14.86 -0.95
N THR A 113 -10.53 -13.99 -0.02
CA THR A 113 -11.46 -13.32 0.89
C THR A 113 -11.05 -11.86 1.07
N HIS A 114 -12.05 -11.03 1.38
CA HIS A 114 -11.89 -9.60 1.66
C HIS A 114 -12.10 -9.29 3.15
N VAL A 115 -12.31 -10.32 3.98
CA VAL A 115 -12.54 -10.15 5.42
C VAL A 115 -11.19 -10.08 6.13
N LEU A 116 -10.82 -8.91 6.63
CA LEU A 116 -9.49 -8.64 7.21
C LEU A 116 -9.13 -9.61 8.34
N THR A 117 -10.06 -9.89 9.24
CA THR A 117 -9.85 -10.82 10.36
C THR A 117 -9.65 -12.26 9.89
N ALA A 118 -10.26 -12.67 8.77
CA ALA A 118 -10.05 -13.99 8.17
C ALA A 118 -8.67 -14.09 7.49
N LEU A 119 -8.24 -13.02 6.80
CA LEU A 119 -6.88 -12.92 6.27
C LEU A 119 -5.85 -12.99 7.39
N PHE A 120 -6.01 -12.19 8.44
CA PHE A 120 -5.13 -12.21 9.62
C PHE A 120 -5.08 -13.58 10.29
N LYS A 121 -6.23 -14.24 10.47
CA LYS A 121 -6.31 -15.59 11.06
C LYS A 121 -5.50 -16.61 10.24
N SER A 122 -5.48 -16.45 8.91
CA SER A 122 -4.79 -17.34 7.98
C SER A 122 -3.26 -17.17 7.98
N LEU A 123 -2.74 -16.08 8.57
CA LEU A 123 -1.30 -15.90 8.69
C LEU A 123 -0.66 -16.94 9.63
N PRO A 124 0.57 -17.39 9.34
CA PRO A 124 1.34 -18.21 10.26
C PRO A 124 1.54 -17.52 11.62
N ASN A 125 1.63 -18.29 12.71
CA ASN A 125 1.78 -17.75 14.07
C ASN A 125 3.01 -16.83 14.19
N LYS A 126 4.14 -17.21 13.59
CA LYS A 126 5.36 -16.39 13.57
C LYS A 126 5.13 -14.99 13.00
N VAL A 127 4.29 -14.85 11.97
CA VAL A 127 3.96 -13.53 11.38
C VAL A 127 3.03 -12.76 12.30
N LYS A 128 2.01 -13.42 12.86
CA LYS A 128 1.10 -12.80 13.84
C LYS A 128 1.85 -12.29 15.09
N ASP A 129 2.86 -13.02 15.55
CA ASP A 129 3.70 -12.62 16.67
C ASP A 129 4.50 -11.35 16.35
N ARG A 130 5.02 -11.22 15.13
CA ARG A 130 5.69 -9.98 14.66
C ARG A 130 4.72 -8.82 14.56
N ILE A 131 3.52 -9.03 14.03
CA ILE A 131 2.47 -8.01 13.98
C ILE A 131 2.15 -7.52 15.40
N ASN A 132 1.95 -8.43 16.37
CA ASN A 132 1.69 -8.05 17.76
C ASN A 132 2.90 -7.35 18.41
N LYS A 133 4.14 -7.72 18.06
CA LYS A 133 5.33 -7.00 18.52
C LYS A 133 5.37 -5.57 17.98
N ASN A 134 5.10 -5.38 16.69
CA ASN A 134 5.05 -4.06 16.06
C ASN A 134 3.88 -3.23 16.60
N SER A 135 2.71 -3.85 16.84
CA SER A 135 1.56 -3.25 17.53
C SER A 135 2.00 -2.58 18.82
N LYS A 136 2.62 -3.33 19.73
CA LYS A 136 3.11 -2.82 21.02
C LYS A 136 4.13 -1.68 20.87
N ALA A 137 4.98 -1.74 19.84
CA ALA A 137 5.98 -0.71 19.59
C ALA A 137 5.38 0.62 19.10
N PHE A 138 4.19 0.58 18.48
CA PHE A 138 3.52 1.75 17.94
C PHE A 138 2.37 2.27 18.78
N GLU A 139 1.77 1.46 19.67
CA GLU A 139 0.59 1.83 20.47
C GLU A 139 0.71 3.20 21.17
N SER A 140 1.89 3.54 21.71
CA SER A 140 2.12 4.81 22.40
C SER A 140 2.12 6.06 21.49
N ARG A 141 2.18 5.87 20.17
CA ARG A 141 2.18 6.96 19.17
C ARG A 141 0.78 7.33 18.68
N TYR A 142 -0.23 6.55 19.04
CA TYR A 142 -1.60 6.70 18.56
C TYR A 142 -2.58 6.72 19.73
N GLU A 143 -3.74 7.36 19.54
CA GLU A 143 -4.82 7.37 20.52
C GLU A 143 -5.63 6.07 20.44
N VAL A 144 -5.01 4.97 20.86
CA VAL A 144 -5.60 3.62 20.84
C VAL A 144 -5.55 2.97 22.22
N GLU A 145 -6.45 2.02 22.46
CA GLU A 145 -6.41 1.19 23.66
C GLU A 145 -5.12 0.36 23.68
N SER A 146 -4.29 0.53 24.72
CA SER A 146 -3.00 -0.15 24.81
C SER A 146 -3.12 -1.53 25.46
N GLY A 147 -2.21 -2.45 25.10
CA GLY A 147 -2.13 -3.77 25.72
C GLY A 147 -3.16 -4.79 25.23
N ILE A 148 -4.02 -4.44 24.27
CA ILE A 148 -4.89 -5.40 23.58
C ILE A 148 -4.15 -6.05 22.40
N LEU A 149 -4.75 -7.09 21.81
CA LEU A 149 -4.16 -7.76 20.65
C LEU A 149 -4.46 -6.99 19.37
N PHE A 150 -3.51 -7.00 18.41
CA PHE A 150 -3.69 -6.34 17.12
C PHE A 150 -4.99 -6.75 16.41
N LYS A 151 -5.39 -8.03 16.53
CA LYS A 151 -6.64 -8.55 15.94
C LYS A 151 -7.87 -7.76 16.40
N ASP A 152 -7.85 -7.24 17.62
CA ASP A 152 -8.96 -6.52 18.22
C ASP A 152 -8.99 -5.08 17.69
N HIS A 153 -7.82 -4.49 17.42
CA HIS A 153 -7.74 -3.25 16.64
C HIS A 153 -8.25 -3.45 15.20
N LEU A 154 -7.90 -4.55 14.55
CA LEU A 154 -8.28 -4.86 13.17
C LEU A 154 -9.80 -5.04 12.98
N LYS A 155 -10.50 -5.53 14.02
CA LYS A 155 -11.96 -5.74 13.98
C LYS A 155 -12.74 -4.46 13.64
N SER A 156 -12.26 -3.29 14.07
CA SER A 156 -12.97 -2.03 13.85
C SER A 156 -13.08 -1.63 12.37
N ILE A 157 -12.18 -2.13 11.52
CA ILE A 157 -12.17 -1.84 10.08
C ILE A 157 -12.49 -3.07 9.22
N ASN A 158 -12.88 -4.19 9.83
CA ASN A 158 -13.01 -5.50 9.17
C ASN A 158 -13.96 -5.51 7.96
N HIS A 159 -15.04 -4.73 8.02
CA HIS A 159 -16.03 -4.59 6.94
C HIS A 159 -16.08 -3.18 6.37
N ALA A 160 -15.14 -2.31 6.76
CA ALA A 160 -15.21 -0.89 6.46
C ALA A 160 -15.16 -0.62 4.95
N PHE A 161 -14.40 -1.42 4.18
CA PHE A 161 -14.37 -1.29 2.72
C PHE A 161 -15.76 -1.45 2.07
N VAL A 162 -16.58 -2.39 2.55
CA VAL A 162 -17.92 -2.60 1.99
C VAL A 162 -18.89 -1.56 2.54
N ASN A 163 -18.90 -1.34 3.86
CA ASN A 163 -19.84 -0.45 4.52
C ASN A 163 -19.71 1.00 4.03
N TRP A 164 -18.49 1.48 3.86
CA TRP A 164 -18.26 2.89 3.54
C TRP A 164 -18.48 3.24 2.07
N ARG A 165 -18.31 2.28 1.14
CA ARG A 165 -18.65 2.51 -0.28
C ARG A 165 -20.13 2.82 -0.50
N TYR A 166 -20.99 2.26 0.35
CA TYR A 166 -22.44 2.43 0.31
C TYR A 166 -22.95 3.09 1.59
N ILE A 167 -22.18 4.03 2.14
CA ILE A 167 -22.52 4.69 3.41
C ILE A 167 -23.87 5.42 3.34
N TYR A 168 -24.28 5.88 2.15
CA TYR A 168 -25.59 6.50 1.91
C TYR A 168 -26.77 5.55 2.17
N GLU A 169 -26.54 4.24 2.20
CA GLU A 169 -27.55 3.21 2.50
C GLU A 169 -27.67 2.93 4.00
N LYS A 170 -26.81 3.54 4.83
CA LYS A 170 -26.77 3.33 6.28
C LYS A 170 -27.41 4.52 7.01
N SER A 171 -28.07 4.23 8.13
CA SER A 171 -28.59 5.27 9.03
C SER A 171 -27.46 6.03 9.74
N THR A 172 -26.44 5.29 10.18
CA THR A 172 -25.24 5.79 10.86
C THR A 172 -24.10 4.78 10.69
N GLU A 173 -22.86 5.26 10.67
CA GLU A 173 -21.65 4.45 10.77
C GLU A 173 -20.58 5.30 11.45
N SER A 174 -19.60 4.66 12.09
CA SER A 174 -18.46 5.39 12.64
C SER A 174 -17.16 4.63 12.44
N VAL A 175 -16.06 5.37 12.48
CA VAL A 175 -14.71 4.83 12.39
C VAL A 175 -13.82 5.59 13.35
N ASN A 176 -12.89 4.88 14.00
CA ASN A 176 -11.82 5.54 14.73
C ASN A 176 -10.64 5.77 13.76
N ILE A 177 -10.40 7.05 13.42
CA ILE A 177 -9.33 7.45 12.51
C ILE A 177 -7.96 7.05 13.04
N GLN A 178 -7.66 7.34 14.32
CA GLN A 178 -6.36 7.03 14.93
C GLN A 178 -6.10 5.53 14.95
N GLN A 179 -7.10 4.73 15.31
CA GLN A 179 -7.03 3.27 15.27
C GLN A 179 -6.84 2.73 13.85
N THR A 180 -7.46 3.36 12.85
CA THR A 180 -7.30 2.98 11.44
C THR A 180 -5.87 3.24 10.95
N ILE A 181 -5.32 4.43 11.25
CA ILE A 181 -3.93 4.78 10.89
C ILE A 181 -2.95 3.86 11.62
N PHE A 182 -3.20 3.57 12.89
CA PHE A 182 -2.40 2.62 13.67
C PHE A 182 -2.36 1.23 13.02
N VAL A 183 -3.53 0.70 12.60
CA VAL A 183 -3.60 -0.59 11.90
C VAL A 183 -2.76 -0.58 10.63
N LEU A 184 -2.83 0.49 9.83
CA LEU A 184 -2.01 0.64 8.63
C LEU A 184 -0.52 0.69 8.94
N GLN A 185 -0.11 1.45 9.96
CA GLN A 185 1.30 1.58 10.33
C GLN A 185 1.91 0.22 10.72
N VAL A 186 1.19 -0.55 11.56
CA VAL A 186 1.66 -1.87 11.99
C VAL A 186 1.79 -2.84 10.81
N LEU A 187 0.81 -2.85 9.91
CA LEU A 187 0.83 -3.74 8.74
C LEU A 187 1.88 -3.34 7.71
N HIS A 188 2.03 -2.03 7.45
CA HIS A 188 3.07 -1.46 6.61
C HIS A 188 4.46 -1.89 7.10
N GLU A 189 4.77 -1.60 8.37
CA GLU A 189 6.06 -1.94 8.97
C GLU A 189 6.36 -3.43 8.85
N THR A 190 5.37 -4.27 9.18
CA THR A 190 5.56 -5.72 9.16
C THR A 190 5.79 -6.23 7.74
N ALA A 191 5.01 -5.76 6.76
CA ALA A 191 5.16 -6.18 5.36
C ALA A 191 6.48 -5.70 4.77
N ALA A 192 6.90 -4.47 5.06
CA ALA A 192 8.17 -3.92 4.59
C ALA A 192 9.36 -4.73 5.12
N VAL A 193 9.39 -5.02 6.42
CA VAL A 193 10.44 -5.85 7.04
C VAL A 193 10.49 -7.25 6.45
N GLU A 194 9.34 -7.90 6.23
CA GLU A 194 9.29 -9.24 5.61
C GLU A 194 9.70 -9.24 4.14
N LEU A 195 9.62 -8.10 3.45
CA LEU A 195 10.16 -7.90 2.09
C LEU A 195 11.63 -7.48 2.08
N GLY A 196 12.25 -7.22 3.23
CA GLY A 196 13.61 -6.68 3.32
C GLY A 196 13.73 -5.21 2.93
N ILE A 197 12.61 -4.47 2.95
CA ILE A 197 12.56 -3.03 2.70
C ILE A 197 12.89 -2.29 4.01
N LYS A 198 13.72 -1.25 3.91
CA LYS A 198 14.02 -0.38 5.05
C LYS A 198 12.88 0.63 5.25
N THR A 199 12.38 0.69 6.49
CA THR A 199 11.33 1.59 6.98
C THR A 199 11.90 2.67 7.89
#